data_AF-A0A550D136-F1
#
_entry.id   AF-A0A550D136-F1
#
_cell.length_a   1.000
_cell.length_b   1.000
_cell.length_c   1.000
_cell.angle_alpha   90.00
_cell.angle_beta   90.00
_cell.angle_gamma   90.00
#
_symmetry.space_group_name_H-M   'P 1'
#
loop_
_entity.id
_entity.type
_entity.pdbx_description
1 polymer ?
#
loop_
_entity_poly.entity_id
_entity_poly.type
_entity_poly.pdbx_seq_one_letter_code
_entity_poly.pdbx_strand_id
1 'polypeptide(L)'
;VLGVITGLTIKFENRPNNFPMAKDEVLYVGHPIAAILASDRYTAADAADLIQFDYEELPAVIDPEDALKDEKKAVEGRSNLVYRMVGLCSVNTCV
;
A
#
# COMPACT_ATOMS: atom_id res chain seq x y z
N VAL A 1 -23.12 -4.39 -14.98
CA VAL A 1 -22.26 -3.79 -13.93
C VAL A 1 -23.00 -2.63 -13.29
N LEU A 2 -23.12 -2.62 -11.96
CA LEU A 2 -23.81 -1.56 -11.20
C LEU A 2 -22.87 -0.39 -10.87
N GLY A 3 -21.58 -0.66 -10.72
CA GLY A 3 -20.58 0.38 -10.51
C GLY A 3 -19.18 -0.20 -10.30
N VAL A 4 -18.17 0.66 -10.40
CA VAL A 4 -16.78 0.34 -10.05
C VAL A 4 -16.35 1.36 -9.02
N ILE A 5 -15.74 0.88 -7.95
CA ILE A 5 -15.24 1.69 -6.86
C ILE A 5 -13.72 1.53 -6.83
N THR A 6 -13.00 2.64 -6.96
CA THR A 6 -11.53 2.65 -6.88
C THR A 6 -11.06 3.37 -5.63
N GLY A 7 -9.81 3.14 -5.23
CA GLY A 7 -9.24 3.82 -4.08
C GLY A 7 -9.09 5.33 -4.28
N LEU A 8 -9.14 5.79 -5.53
CA LEU A 8 -9.19 7.21 -5.92
C LEU A 8 -10.60 7.80 -5.80
N THR A 9 -11.63 7.00 -6.09
CA THR A 9 -13.04 7.45 -6.06
C THR A 9 -13.61 7.48 -4.63
N ILE A 10 -13.16 6.57 -3.75
CA ILE A 10 -13.59 6.56 -2.35
C ILE A 10 -12.99 7.76 -1.60
N LYS A 11 -13.85 8.68 -1.16
CA LYS A 11 -13.49 9.75 -0.22
C LYS A 11 -13.89 9.32 1.20
N PHE A 12 -12.91 8.98 2.03
CA PHE A 12 -13.08 8.83 3.47
C PHE A 12 -12.52 10.07 4.17
N GLU A 13 -13.30 10.64 5.09
CA GLU A 13 -12.92 11.85 5.84
C GLU A 13 -11.75 11.59 6.80
N ASN A 14 -11.58 10.35 7.26
CA ASN A 14 -10.43 9.90 8.06
C ASN A 14 -9.81 8.63 7.44
N ARG A 15 -9.23 8.75 6.24
CA ARG A 15 -8.55 7.63 5.57
C ARG A 15 -7.26 7.26 6.34
N PRO A 16 -7.14 6.06 6.93
CA PRO A 16 -5.91 5.64 7.57
C PRO A 16 -4.78 5.41 6.55
N ASN A 17 -3.54 5.64 6.98
CA ASN A 17 -2.31 5.41 6.20
C ASN A 17 -2.10 3.96 5.70
N ASN A 18 -2.83 2.99 6.26
CA ASN A 18 -2.79 1.58 5.84
C ASN A 18 -4.17 1.17 5.31
N PHE A 19 -4.68 1.93 4.34
CA PHE A 19 -5.97 1.63 3.74
C PHE A 19 -5.87 0.34 2.89
N PRO A 20 -6.89 -0.55 2.92
CA PRO A 20 -6.83 -1.82 2.19
C PRO A 20 -6.83 -1.67 0.65
N MET A 21 -7.12 -0.49 0.13
CA MET A 21 -7.14 -0.20 -1.30
C MET A 21 -6.08 0.85 -1.65
N ALA A 22 -5.34 0.62 -2.73
CA ALA A 22 -4.31 1.53 -3.20
C ALA A 22 -4.93 2.88 -3.58
N LYS A 23 -4.24 3.97 -3.24
CA LYS A 23 -4.65 5.33 -3.64
C LYS A 23 -3.79 5.81 -4.80
N ASP A 24 -2.57 6.23 -4.45
CA ASP A 24 -1.63 6.85 -5.37
C ASP A 24 -0.57 5.83 -5.82
N GLU A 25 -0.19 4.89 -4.95
CA GLU A 25 0.86 3.90 -5.22
C GLU A 25 0.43 2.48 -4.79
N VAL A 26 0.92 1.48 -5.53
CA VAL A 26 0.74 0.05 -5.22
C VAL A 26 1.98 -0.45 -4.48
N LEU A 27 1.78 -0.81 -3.21
CA LEU A 27 2.89 -1.14 -2.29
C LEU A 27 3.33 -2.62 -2.35
N TYR A 28 2.48 -3.52 -2.83
CA TYR A 28 2.77 -4.95 -2.87
C TYR A 28 1.95 -5.67 -3.94
N VAL A 29 2.39 -6.86 -4.31
CA VAL A 29 1.69 -7.70 -5.30
C VAL A 29 0.32 -8.12 -4.75
N GLY A 30 -0.74 -7.84 -5.51
CA GLY A 30 -2.11 -8.14 -5.12
C GLY A 30 -2.76 -7.07 -4.23
N HIS A 31 -2.15 -5.90 -4.06
CA HIS A 31 -2.80 -4.76 -3.41
C HIS A 31 -4.11 -4.42 -4.17
N PRO A 32 -5.28 -4.42 -3.50
CA PRO A 32 -6.53 -4.07 -4.15
C PRO A 32 -6.50 -2.64 -4.73
N ILE A 33 -6.86 -2.49 -6.01
CA ILE A 33 -6.91 -1.17 -6.69
C ILE A 33 -8.36 -0.74 -6.94
N ALA A 34 -9.20 -1.68 -7.34
CA ALA A 34 -10.60 -1.46 -7.66
C ALA A 34 -11.48 -2.62 -7.18
N ALA A 35 -12.74 -2.31 -6.89
CA ALA A 35 -13.80 -3.26 -6.57
C ALA A 35 -14.97 -3.05 -7.55
N ILE A 36 -15.54 -4.15 -8.05
CA ILE A 36 -16.63 -4.13 -9.02
C ILE A 36 -17.92 -4.56 -8.33
N LEU A 37 -18.97 -3.76 -8.49
CA LEU A 37 -20.31 -4.08 -8.06
C LEU A 37 -21.13 -4.53 -9.26
N ALA A 38 -21.68 -5.74 -9.21
CA ALA A 38 -22.54 -6.30 -10.25
C ALA A 38 -23.72 -7.08 -9.63
N SER A 39 -24.73 -7.35 -10.46
CA SER A 39 -25.91 -8.14 -10.09
C SER A 39 -25.60 -9.61 -9.82
N ASP A 40 -24.55 -10.13 -10.45
CA ASP A 40 -24.16 -11.53 -10.39
C ASP A 40 -22.64 -11.66 -10.55
N ARG A 41 -22.12 -12.82 -10.15
CA ARG A 41 -20.68 -13.08 -10.11
C ARG A 41 -20.02 -13.17 -11.50
N TYR A 42 -20.76 -13.56 -12.53
CA TYR A 42 -20.21 -13.76 -13.87
C TYR A 42 -20.03 -12.40 -14.55
N THR A 43 -21.03 -11.54 -14.46
CA THR A 43 -20.93 -10.14 -14.91
C THR A 43 -19.81 -9.38 -14.21
N ALA A 44 -19.54 -9.69 -12.93
CA ALA A 44 -18.42 -9.08 -12.21
C ALA A 44 -17.05 -9.53 -12.76
N ALA A 45 -16.90 -10.82 -13.07
CA ALA A 45 -15.68 -11.38 -13.63
C ALA A 45 -15.40 -10.81 -15.04
N ASP A 46 -16.40 -10.83 -15.92
CA ASP A 46 -16.28 -10.28 -17.27
C ASP A 46 -15.91 -8.79 -17.24
N ALA A 47 -16.46 -8.04 -16.28
CA ALA A 47 -16.13 -6.64 -16.10
C ALA A 47 -14.70 -6.44 -15.56
N ALA A 48 -14.19 -7.36 -14.74
CA ALA A 48 -12.82 -7.30 -14.23
C ALA A 48 -11.80 -7.44 -15.37
N ASP A 49 -12.08 -8.31 -16.33
CA ASP A 49 -11.21 -8.53 -17.49
C ASP A 49 -11.14 -7.31 -18.44
N LEU A 50 -12.13 -6.42 -18.38
CA LEU A 50 -12.18 -5.19 -19.19
C LEU A 50 -11.46 -4.01 -18.53
N ILE A 51 -11.10 -4.08 -17.25
CA ILE A 51 -10.42 -2.99 -16.55
C ILE A 51 -8.95 -2.96 -16.97
N GLN A 52 -8.49 -1.79 -17.37
CA GLN A 52 -7.09 -1.52 -17.65
C GLN A 52 -6.56 -0.50 -16.65
N PHE A 53 -5.36 -0.75 -16.15
CA PHE A 53 -4.63 0.16 -15.27
C PHE A 53 -3.40 0.66 -16.00
N ASP A 54 -3.17 1.96 -15.94
CA ASP A 54 -1.92 2.58 -16.36
C ASP A 54 -1.13 2.89 -15.09
N TYR A 55 0.08 2.32 -14.98
CA TYR A 55 0.94 2.50 -13.82
C TYR A 55 2.38 2.73 -14.27
N GLU A 56 3.06 3.63 -13.56
CA GLU A 56 4.51 3.77 -13.66
C GLU A 56 5.16 2.71 -12.77
N GLU A 57 6.03 1.88 -13.35
CA GLU A 57 6.75 0.87 -12.59
C GLU A 57 7.74 1.52 -11.62
N LEU A 58 7.56 1.24 -10.33
CA LEU A 58 8.47 1.66 -9.27
C LEU A 58 9.38 0.48 -8.88
N PRO A 59 10.66 0.74 -8.55
CA PRO A 59 11.56 -0.31 -8.10
C PRO A 59 11.04 -0.91 -6.79
N ALA A 60 10.83 -2.22 -6.79
CA ALA A 60 10.40 -2.96 -5.62
C ALA A 60 11.57 -3.15 -4.64
N VAL A 61 11.37 -2.80 -3.37
CA VAL A 61 12.35 -3.02 -2.31
C VAL A 61 11.90 -4.22 -1.47
N ILE A 62 12.63 -5.32 -1.58
CA ILE A 62 12.36 -6.58 -0.86
C ILE A 62 13.33 -6.82 0.30
N ASP A 63 14.52 -6.22 0.23
CA ASP A 63 15.55 -6.38 1.25
C ASP A 63 15.29 -5.40 2.41
N PRO A 64 15.23 -5.87 3.67
CA PRO A 64 15.08 -4.98 4.81
C PRO A 64 16.22 -3.96 4.93
N GLU A 65 17.47 -4.31 4.59
CA GLU A 65 18.61 -3.39 4.65
C GLU A 65 18.47 -2.24 3.65
N ASP A 66 17.97 -2.53 2.45
CA ASP A 66 17.65 -1.50 1.46
C ASP A 66 16.43 -0.67 1.88
N ALA A 67 15.42 -1.30 2.50
CA ALA A 67 14.26 -0.59 3.00
C ALA A 67 14.62 0.44 4.09
N LEU A 68 15.70 0.22 4.86
CA LEU A 68 16.19 1.19 5.85
C LEU A 68 16.61 2.53 5.26
N LYS A 69 16.96 2.57 3.97
CA LYS A 69 17.35 3.81 3.28
C LYS A 69 16.16 4.77 3.08
N ASP A 70 14.93 4.28 3.28
CA ASP A 70 13.67 5.04 3.21
C ASP A 70 13.44 5.76 1.86
N GLU A 71 14.11 5.30 0.80
CA GLU A 71 13.99 5.84 -0.56
C GLU A 71 12.61 5.55 -1.18
N LYS A 72 12.01 4.42 -0.79
CA LYS A 72 10.67 3.98 -1.19
C LYS A 72 9.90 3.54 0.04
N LYS A 73 8.70 4.09 0.24
CA LYS A 73 7.90 3.85 1.45
C LYS A 73 7.10 2.56 1.31
N ALA A 74 7.14 1.72 2.34
CA ALA A 74 6.36 0.49 2.45
C ALA A 74 4.91 0.75 2.92
N VAL A 75 4.65 1.92 3.52
CA VAL A 75 3.33 2.35 3.99
C VAL A 75 3.14 3.83 3.67
N GLU A 76 1.95 4.21 3.20
CA GLU A 76 1.61 5.58 2.84
C GLU A 76 1.91 6.53 4.03
N GLY A 77 2.70 7.57 3.77
CA GLY A 77 3.00 8.61 4.77
C GLY A 77 3.77 8.14 6.02
N ARG A 78 4.39 6.96 6.01
CA ARG A 78 5.27 6.47 7.09
C ARG A 78 6.67 6.14 6.57
N SER A 79 7.63 6.11 7.50
CA SER A 79 8.97 5.57 7.23
C SER A 79 8.94 4.05 7.28
N ASN A 80 9.86 3.40 6.57
CA ASN A 80 10.05 1.94 6.64
C ASN A 80 10.53 1.45 8.01
N LEU A 81 11.04 2.37 8.83
CA LEU A 81 11.43 2.11 10.21
C LEU A 81 10.22 2.24 11.14
N VAL A 82 9.69 1.09 11.56
CA VAL A 82 8.57 1.02 12.53
C VAL A 82 9.03 1.41 13.93
N TYR A 83 10.23 0.94 14.35
CA TYR A 83 10.77 1.19 15.66
C TYR A 83 12.30 1.19 15.61
N ARG A 84 12.92 2.15 16.29
CA ARG A 84 14.36 2.20 16.53
C ARG A 84 14.58 2.25 18.03
N MET A 85 15.23 1.23 18.58
CA MET A 85 15.70 1.27 19.96
C MET A 85 16.91 2.20 20.02
N VAL A 86 16.72 3.43 20.49
CA VAL A 86 17.84 4.31 20.81
C VAL A 86 18.33 3.92 22.20
N GLY A 87 19.54 3.38 22.27
CA GLY A 87 20.10 2.83 23.50
C GLY A 87 20.16 3.84 24.64
N LEU A 88 19.41 3.58 25.70
CA LEU A 88 19.80 3.96 27.06
C LEU A 88 20.77 2.91 27.58
N CYS A 89 22.04 2.99 27.18
CA CYS A 89 23.16 2.58 28.03
C CYS A 89 24.47 2.94 27.32
N SER A 90 25.14 4.01 27.77
CA SER A 90 26.57 4.13 27.55
C SER A 90 27.22 3.04 28.41
N VAL A 91 27.55 1.90 27.80
CA VAL A 91 28.31 0.82 28.44
C VAL A 91 29.76 1.27 28.51
N ASN A 92 30.03 2.32 29.31
CA ASN A 92 31.36 2.71 29.75
C ASN A 92 31.37 3.31 31.18
N THR A 93 30.28 3.13 31.94
CA THR A 93 30.21 3.47 33.37
C THR A 93 29.65 2.33 34.23
N CYS A 94 29.74 1.08 33.75
CA CYS A 94 29.50 -0.12 34.54
C CYS A 94 30.79 -0.95 34.68
N VAL A 95 31.81 -0.35 35.27
CA VAL A 95 32.69 -0.92 36.31
C VAL A 95 33.13 0.25 37.19
#